data_AF-A0A6N7Y1C5-F1
#
_entry.id   AF-A0A6N7Y1C5-F1
#
_cell.length_a   1.000
_cell.length_b   1.000
_cell.length_c   1.000
_cell.angle_alpha   90.00
_cell.angle_beta   90.00
_cell.angle_gamma   90.00
#
_symmetry.space_group_name_H-M   'P 1'
#
loop_
_entity.id
_entity.type
_entity.pdbx_description
1 polymer ?
#
loop_
_entity_poly.entity_id
_entity_poly.type
_entity_poly.pdbx_seq_one_letter_code
_entity_poly.pdbx_strand_id
1 'polypeptide(L)'
;MLEDSINSQFNHVKFKLFEENVTNDGIKETCIALVNTNGAYVKFEDANSAGKINAGIDVINSLSRFYEVFSTIWIDNRESVVKLADTDSQVISLVVSEQDKKLRVEVEQ
;
A
#
# COMPACT_ATOMS: atom_id res chain seq x y z
N MET A 1 0.50 7.16 -21.58
CA MET A 1 -0.10 5.98 -22.27
C MET A 1 0.25 4.65 -21.61
N LEU A 2 1.52 4.35 -21.28
CA LEU A 2 1.86 3.16 -20.46
C LEU A 2 1.71 3.43 -18.95
N GLU A 3 2.35 4.51 -18.47
CA GLU A 3 2.31 4.90 -17.06
C GLU A 3 0.87 5.09 -16.56
N ASP A 4 0.03 5.78 -17.33
CA ASP A 4 -1.39 5.95 -16.99
C ASP A 4 -2.15 4.62 -16.94
N SER A 5 -1.86 3.70 -17.88
CA SER A 5 -2.50 2.38 -17.93
C SER A 5 -2.14 1.55 -16.71
N ILE A 6 -0.89 1.57 -16.28
CA ILE A 6 -0.45 0.88 -15.06
C ILE A 6 -1.09 1.54 -13.84
N ASN A 7 -1.03 2.88 -13.74
CA ASN A 7 -1.56 3.61 -12.60
C ASN A 7 -3.08 3.53 -12.48
N SER A 8 -3.81 3.24 -13.56
CA SER A 8 -5.26 3.01 -13.51
C SER A 8 -5.67 1.77 -12.72
N GLN A 9 -4.74 0.85 -12.43
CA GLN A 9 -5.02 -0.37 -11.68
C GLN A 9 -4.96 -0.18 -10.15
N PHE A 10 -4.41 0.95 -9.69
CA PHE A 10 -4.12 1.25 -8.28
C PHE A 10 -4.93 2.46 -7.81
N ASN A 11 -5.28 2.50 -6.53
CA ASN A 11 -6.07 3.61 -5.93
C ASN A 11 -5.23 4.55 -5.05
N HIS A 12 -4.19 4.02 -4.40
CA HIS A 12 -3.37 4.70 -3.41
C HIS A 12 -1.90 4.85 -3.84
N VAL A 13 -1.45 4.06 -4.82
CA VAL A 13 -0.09 4.09 -5.36
C VAL A 13 -0.09 4.57 -6.81
N LYS A 14 0.94 5.33 -7.16
CA LYS A 14 1.31 5.61 -8.56
C LYS A 14 2.77 5.23 -8.77
N PHE A 15 3.08 4.69 -9.92
CA PHE A 15 4.44 4.45 -10.36
C PHE A 15 4.83 5.54 -11.36
N LYS A 16 5.88 6.28 -11.04
CA LYS A 16 6.59 7.13 -12.00
C LYS A 16 7.61 6.22 -12.68
N LEU A 17 7.39 5.94 -13.96
CA LEU A 17 8.21 5.04 -14.77
C LEU A 17 9.24 5.79 -15.61
N PHE A 18 9.08 7.11 -15.73
CA PHE A 18 9.90 7.96 -16.57
C PHE A 18 10.21 9.29 -15.88
N GLU A 19 11.43 9.81 -16.05
CA GLU A 19 11.81 11.16 -15.63
C GLU A 19 12.32 11.99 -16.81
N GLU A 20 12.06 13.30 -16.78
CA GLU A 20 12.70 14.24 -17.69
C GLU A 20 14.20 14.30 -17.40
N ASN A 21 15.00 14.14 -18.45
CA ASN A 21 16.45 14.04 -18.32
C ASN A 21 17.09 15.43 -18.29
N VAL A 22 17.92 15.69 -17.27
CA VAL A 22 18.51 17.02 -17.00
C VAL A 22 19.49 17.47 -18.10
N THR A 23 20.00 16.54 -18.92
CA THR A 23 20.96 16.79 -20.00
C THR A 23 20.34 16.91 -21.41
N ASN A 24 19.02 16.93 -21.55
CA ASN A 24 18.30 16.93 -22.84
C ASN A 24 18.49 15.67 -23.72
N ASP A 25 19.01 14.57 -23.18
CA ASP A 25 19.22 13.30 -23.92
C ASP A 25 17.96 12.41 -24.02
N GLY A 26 16.76 12.98 -23.88
CA GLY A 26 15.49 12.25 -23.97
C GLY A 26 14.88 11.90 -22.61
N ILE A 27 14.16 10.78 -22.52
CA ILE A 27 13.43 10.34 -21.32
C ILE A 27 14.28 9.29 -20.58
N LYS A 28 14.43 9.43 -19.26
CA LYS A 28 15.13 8.46 -18.42
C LYS A 28 14.14 7.49 -17.79
N GLU A 29 14.32 6.19 -18.03
CA GLU A 29 13.52 5.13 -17.36
C GLU A 29 13.83 5.09 -15.86
N THR A 30 12.79 4.86 -15.07
CA THR A 30 12.83 4.73 -13.61
C THR A 30 11.69 3.83 -13.15
N CYS A 31 11.58 3.61 -11.85
CA CYS A 31 10.40 2.99 -11.24
C CYS A 31 10.31 3.47 -9.79
N ILE A 32 9.72 4.65 -9.60
CA ILE A 32 9.53 5.24 -8.28
C ILE A 32 8.07 5.04 -7.86
N ALA A 33 7.88 4.33 -6.75
CA ALA A 33 6.57 4.23 -6.11
C ALA A 33 6.25 5.52 -5.35
N LEU A 34 5.18 6.17 -5.79
CA LEU A 34 4.58 7.34 -5.17
C LEU A 34 3.34 6.91 -4.39
N VAL A 35 3.27 7.32 -3.13
CA VAL A 35 2.22 6.94 -2.19
C VAL A 35 1.43 8.17 -1.80
N ASN A 36 0.11 8.06 -1.82
CA ASN A 36 -0.76 9.10 -1.28
C ASN A 36 -0.67 9.14 0.25
N THR A 37 -0.09 10.21 0.78
CA THR A 37 -0.06 10.56 2.20
C THR A 37 -0.78 11.90 2.39
N ASN A 38 -1.87 11.91 3.15
CA ASN A 38 -2.65 13.13 3.44
C ASN A 38 -3.05 13.95 2.20
N GLY A 39 -3.36 13.29 1.08
CA GLY A 39 -3.81 13.94 -0.16
C GLY A 39 -2.69 14.36 -1.12
N ALA A 40 -1.42 14.14 -0.75
CA ALA A 40 -0.26 14.39 -1.61
C ALA A 40 0.51 13.10 -1.90
N TYR A 41 1.04 12.98 -3.12
CA TYR A 41 1.89 11.85 -3.50
C TYR A 41 3.35 12.14 -3.17
N VAL A 42 3.96 11.29 -2.34
CA VAL A 42 5.39 11.35 -1.98
C VAL A 42 6.05 10.01 -2.31
N LYS A 43 7.39 9.96 -2.37
CA LYS A 43 8.07 8.67 -2.54
C LYS A 43 7.76 7.74 -1.37
N PHE A 44 7.72 6.44 -1.61
CA PHE A 44 7.45 5.45 -0.57
C PHE A 44 8.36 5.63 0.66
N GLU A 45 9.64 5.96 0.48
CA GLU A 45 10.60 6.20 1.57
C GLU A 45 10.14 7.33 2.51
N ASP A 46 9.57 8.39 1.95
CA ASP A 46 9.12 9.61 2.65
C ASP A 46 7.71 9.48 3.25
N ALA A 47 6.96 8.42 2.89
CA ALA A 47 5.61 8.21 3.37
C ALA A 47 5.56 7.86 4.87
N ASN A 48 4.50 8.29 5.54
CA ASN A 48 4.21 7.91 6.93
C ASN A 48 3.71 6.45 7.01
N SER A 49 3.58 5.90 8.22
CA SER A 49 3.15 4.51 8.42
C SER A 49 1.80 4.19 7.77
N ALA A 50 0.81 5.09 7.88
CA ALA A 50 -0.49 4.92 7.27
C ALA A 50 -0.43 4.86 5.74
N GLY A 51 0.34 5.75 5.12
CA GLY A 51 0.58 5.76 3.68
C GLY A 51 1.26 4.47 3.22
N LYS A 52 2.33 4.05 3.91
CA LYS A 52 3.08 2.82 3.58
C LYS A 52 2.21 1.57 3.66
N ILE A 53 1.43 1.42 4.73
CA ILE A 53 0.54 0.27 4.93
C ILE A 53 -0.58 0.27 3.87
N ASN A 54 -1.24 1.39 3.64
CA ASN A 54 -2.32 1.48 2.65
C ASN A 54 -1.80 1.32 1.21
N ALA A 55 -0.58 1.76 0.91
CA ALA A 55 0.09 1.46 -0.36
C ALA A 55 0.31 -0.04 -0.54
N GLY A 56 0.76 -0.74 0.51
CA GLY A 56 0.91 -2.19 0.49
C GLY A 56 -0.40 -2.92 0.22
N ILE A 57 -1.48 -2.54 0.92
CA ILE A 57 -2.83 -3.10 0.71
C ILE A 57 -3.31 -2.88 -0.72
N ASP A 58 -3.12 -1.68 -1.28
CA ASP A 58 -3.54 -1.36 -2.64
C ASP A 58 -2.79 -2.19 -3.70
N VAL A 59 -1.48 -2.37 -3.53
CA VAL A 59 -0.68 -3.24 -4.41
C VAL A 59 -1.15 -4.69 -4.30
N ILE A 60 -1.33 -5.21 -3.08
CA ILE A 60 -1.83 -6.57 -2.86
C ILE A 60 -3.20 -6.73 -3.53
N ASN A 61 -4.16 -5.85 -3.26
CA ASN A 61 -5.49 -5.89 -3.86
C ASN A 61 -5.45 -5.91 -5.39
N SER A 62 -4.61 -5.06 -5.99
CA SER A 62 -4.51 -4.95 -7.45
C SER A 62 -3.97 -6.24 -8.06
N LEU A 63 -2.95 -6.84 -7.44
CA LEU A 63 -2.40 -8.13 -7.87
C LEU A 63 -3.39 -9.27 -7.61
N SER A 64 -4.05 -9.29 -6.46
CA SER A 64 -5.04 -10.30 -6.09
C SER A 64 -6.20 -10.32 -7.08
N ARG A 65 -6.73 -9.16 -7.49
CA ARG A 65 -7.76 -9.06 -8.53
C ARG A 65 -7.25 -9.51 -9.90
N PHE A 66 -6.03 -9.15 -10.26
CA PHE A 66 -5.46 -9.52 -11.56
C PHE A 66 -5.22 -11.03 -11.70
N TYR A 67 -4.71 -11.67 -10.63
CA TYR A 67 -4.42 -13.11 -10.63
C TYR A 67 -5.56 -13.98 -10.12
N GLU A 68 -6.66 -13.37 -9.63
CA GLU A 68 -7.77 -14.06 -8.97
C GLU A 68 -7.33 -14.92 -7.77
N VAL A 69 -6.29 -14.47 -7.06
CA VAL A 69 -5.73 -15.15 -5.88
C VAL A 69 -5.83 -14.22 -4.68
N PHE A 70 -6.53 -14.64 -3.64
CA PHE A 70 -6.73 -13.86 -2.42
C PHE A 70 -6.06 -14.58 -1.25
N SER A 71 -5.12 -13.89 -0.59
CA SER A 71 -4.39 -14.40 0.56
C SER A 71 -4.60 -13.49 1.75
N THR A 72 -4.58 -14.04 2.95
CA THR A 72 -4.66 -13.27 4.19
C THR A 72 -3.50 -12.26 4.28
N ILE A 73 -3.83 -11.02 4.64
CA ILE A 73 -2.88 -9.91 4.82
C ILE A 73 -2.57 -9.77 6.30
N TRP A 74 -1.29 -9.92 6.66
CA TRP A 74 -0.80 -9.70 8.02
C TRP A 74 -0.26 -8.28 8.12
N ILE A 75 -0.80 -7.50 9.06
CA ILE A 75 -0.36 -6.11 9.29
C ILE A 75 0.26 -6.02 10.67
N ASP A 76 1.58 -5.86 10.69
CA ASP A 76 2.32 -5.53 11.90
C ASP A 76 2.14 -4.06 12.28
N ASN A 77 2.31 -3.74 13.57
CA ASN A 77 2.09 -2.41 14.12
C ASN A 77 0.77 -1.79 13.68
N ARG A 78 -0.31 -2.59 13.65
CA ARG A 78 -1.61 -2.17 13.11
C ARG A 78 -2.15 -0.93 13.84
N GLU A 79 -1.81 -0.76 15.12
CA GLU A 79 -2.17 0.41 15.93
C GLU A 79 -1.63 1.74 15.40
N SER A 80 -0.61 1.73 14.53
CA SER A 80 -0.02 2.93 13.93
C SER A 80 -0.89 3.57 12.84
N VAL A 81 -2.02 2.95 12.48
CA VAL A 81 -2.91 3.39 11.41
C VAL A 81 -4.36 3.42 11.92
N VAL A 82 -5.09 4.50 11.68
CA VAL A 82 -6.50 4.57 12.08
C VAL A 82 -7.40 3.85 11.07
N LYS A 83 -7.23 4.17 9.78
CA LYS A 83 -8.06 3.66 8.68
C LYS A 83 -7.21 2.90 7.66
N LEU A 84 -7.55 1.63 7.45
CA LEU A 84 -6.99 0.84 6.36
C LEU A 84 -7.71 1.16 5.05
N ALA A 85 -7.00 0.99 3.93
CA ALA A 85 -7.64 0.86 2.63
C ALA A 85 -8.54 -0.38 2.61
N ASP A 86 -9.64 -0.30 1.86
CA ASP A 86 -10.56 -1.43 1.71
C ASP A 86 -9.83 -2.59 1.01
N THR A 87 -10.13 -3.82 1.41
CA THR A 87 -9.53 -5.02 0.83
C THR A 87 -10.53 -6.17 0.79
N ASP A 88 -10.48 -6.95 -0.28
CA ASP A 88 -11.27 -8.18 -0.46
C ASP A 88 -10.63 -9.37 0.28
N SER A 89 -9.43 -9.19 0.83
CA SER A 89 -8.69 -10.23 1.55
C SER A 89 -8.94 -10.15 3.06
N GLN A 90 -8.90 -11.30 3.74
CA GLN A 90 -8.92 -11.32 5.19
C GLN A 90 -7.70 -10.57 5.76
N VAL A 91 -7.92 -9.74 6.78
CA VAL A 91 -6.83 -9.01 7.47
C VAL A 91 -6.60 -9.62 8.85
N ILE A 92 -5.35 -9.96 9.15
CA ILE A 92 -4.86 -10.29 10.49
C ILE A 92 -4.07 -9.10 11.01
N SER A 93 -4.56 -8.50 12.09
CA SER A 93 -3.96 -7.34 12.73
C SER A 93 -3.07 -7.78 13.88
N LEU A 94 -1.77 -7.49 13.79
CA LEU A 94 -0.86 -7.66 14.91
C LEU A 94 -0.80 -6.32 15.66
N VAL A 95 -1.26 -6.35 16.90
CA VAL A 95 -1.36 -5.19 17.77
C VAL A 95 -0.69 -5.49 19.09
N VAL A 96 0.10 -4.55 19.60
CA VAL A 96 0.64 -4.64 20.96
C VAL A 96 -0.48 -4.35 21.95
N SER A 97 -0.77 -5.32 22.82
CA SER A 97 -1.75 -5.17 23.91
C SER A 97 -1.08 -5.37 25.26
N GLU A 98 -1.07 -4.32 26.08
CA GLU A 98 -0.57 -4.44 27.46
C GLU A 98 -1.47 -5.31 28.34
N GLN A 99 -2.77 -5.32 28.04
CA GLN A 99 -3.81 -6.02 28.79
C GLN A 99 -3.76 -7.53 28.54
N ASP A 100 -3.39 -7.93 27.31
CA ASP A 100 -3.36 -9.33 26.89
C ASP A 100 -1.98 -9.95 27.16
N LYS A 101 -1.74 -10.34 28.43
CA LYS A 101 -0.52 -11.09 28.83
C LYS A 101 -0.54 -12.57 28.43
N LYS A 102 -1.70 -13.08 28.04
CA LYS A 102 -1.94 -14.44 27.55
C LYS A 102 -2.88 -14.37 26.35
N LEU A 103 -2.82 -15.36 25.46
CA LEU A 103 -3.70 -15.44 24.30
C LEU A 103 -5.17 -15.41 24.74
N ARG A 104 -5.91 -14.41 24.25
CA ARG A 104 -7.37 -14.27 24.41
C ARG A 104 -8.01 -14.54 23.05
N VAL A 105 -9.10 -15.30 23.04
CA VAL A 105 -9.89 -15.59 21.84
C VAL A 105 -11.30 -15.07 22.07
N GLU A 106 -11.77 -14.20 21.18
CA GLU A 106 -13.12 -13.63 21.18
C GLU A 106 -13.75 -13.93 19.83
N VAL A 107 -15.04 -14.26 19.84
CA VAL A 107 -15.82 -14.54 18.63
C VAL A 107 -16.91 -13.47 18.57
N GLU A 108 -16.99 -12.72 17.48
CA GLU A 108 -18.10 -11.79 17.25
C GLU A 108 -19.42 -12.56 17.20
N GLN A 109 -20.45 -12.05 17.88
CA GLN A 109 -21.79 -12.66 17.93
C GLN A 109 -22.62 -12.31 16.71
#